data_AF-A0A3D8QK16-F1
#
_entry.id   AF-A0A3D8QK16-F1
#
_cell.length_a   1.000
_cell.length_b   1.000
_cell.length_c   1.000
_cell.angle_alpha   90.00
_cell.angle_beta   90.00
_cell.angle_gamma   90.00
#
_symmetry.space_group_name_H-M   'P 1'
#
loop_
_entity.id
_entity.type
_entity.pdbx_description
1 polymer ?
#
loop_
_entity_poly.entity_id
_entity_poly.type
_entity_poly.pdbx_seq_one_letter_code
_entity_poly.pdbx_strand_id
1 'polypeptide(L)'
;MALVEFDGRVGEGGGQVVRVAIGLAALTGTPVRIENVRGNRPGKRGGGLKLQHVASIKWLAEATEAKVSGLFVGSKTVEFAPTLSPAQFKPNRSNLHIKADSAASLLLVFQAILPFLLFAAAASGAPILLHIQGGTNVSWSLSYEYLDQVLLPALERFGIHIKRTLHHRGWSHGVPTIGDVSFKIPPLPVGTPLKPPEWPLEQGEVIRIDITIIVPHFLIESFKQSLSFEINLVFPGIQFEFSLVEDSKHFARLYTLLVAHTTTGLRFGRDWLYDKKTKDKSADDLSTEMSQKVVDDLDREIRKGGVIDEYLQDQLIVFQALAAGRSSIPSNSEILASDKERLDRTDEPFGDGSTHTTTARWATSQVLPKARWIDQGRICEGVAFAIHNDNIVDEAIASLAKTHIIEQTT
;
A
#
# COMPACT_ATOMS: atom_id res chain seq x y z
N MET A 1 22.02 13.13 -6.70
CA MET A 1 20.64 13.45 -7.15
C MET A 1 20.17 14.74 -6.48
N ALA A 2 19.28 15.50 -7.11
CA ALA A 2 18.73 16.72 -6.51
C ALA A 2 17.80 16.40 -5.33
N LEU A 3 17.72 17.31 -4.35
CA LEU A 3 16.77 17.23 -3.24
C LEU A 3 15.35 17.43 -3.77
N VAL A 4 14.43 16.54 -3.39
CA VAL A 4 13.00 16.70 -3.64
C VAL A 4 12.32 17.20 -2.36
N GLU A 5 11.59 18.30 -2.47
CA GLU A 5 10.94 18.96 -1.35
C GLU A 5 9.42 18.79 -1.41
N PHE A 6 8.82 18.45 -0.28
CA PHE A 6 7.38 18.33 -0.13
C PHE A 6 6.87 19.23 0.99
N ASP A 7 5.75 19.89 0.75
CA ASP A 7 4.92 20.45 1.81
C ASP A 7 3.83 19.45 2.18
N GLY A 8 3.91 18.88 3.39
CA GLY A 8 2.97 17.90 3.93
C GLY A 8 1.54 18.42 4.19
N ARG A 9 1.24 19.66 3.79
CA ARG A 9 -0.11 20.21 3.69
C ARG A 9 -0.75 19.97 2.33
N VAL A 10 0.05 19.82 1.28
CA VAL A 10 -0.44 19.62 -0.10
C VAL A 10 -1.11 18.26 -0.22
N GLY A 11 -2.25 18.20 -0.93
CA GLY A 11 -3.02 16.98 -1.13
C GLY A 11 -3.93 16.63 0.05
N GLU A 12 -3.88 15.39 0.51
CA GLU A 12 -4.68 14.84 1.61
C GLU A 12 -4.27 15.37 3.01
N GLY A 13 -3.13 16.06 3.10
CA GLY A 13 -2.54 16.60 4.32
C GLY A 13 -2.21 15.54 5.37
N GLY A 14 -1.98 14.30 4.94
CA GLY A 14 -1.93 13.09 5.75
C GLY A 14 -0.53 12.48 5.83
N GLY A 15 -0.50 11.17 6.07
CA GLY A 15 0.74 10.39 6.14
C GLY A 15 1.14 9.75 4.81
N GLN A 16 0.35 9.95 3.74
CA GLN A 16 0.55 9.28 2.45
C GLN A 16 1.86 9.73 1.82
N VAL A 17 2.04 11.05 1.73
CA VAL A 17 3.25 11.66 1.16
C VAL A 17 4.51 11.16 1.85
N VAL A 18 4.48 10.98 3.19
CA VAL A 18 5.61 10.46 3.96
C VAL A 18 5.97 9.04 3.54
N ARG A 19 4.97 8.14 3.45
CA ARG A 19 5.22 6.74 3.10
C ARG A 19 5.71 6.59 1.66
N VAL A 20 5.06 7.29 0.72
CA VAL A 20 5.39 7.23 -0.71
C VAL A 20 6.76 7.86 -0.97
N ALA A 21 6.99 9.08 -0.50
CA ALA A 21 8.22 9.81 -0.79
C ALA A 21 9.44 9.14 -0.16
N ILE A 22 9.37 8.72 1.11
CA ILE A 22 10.51 8.05 1.78
C ILE A 22 10.76 6.66 1.20
N GLY A 23 9.71 5.88 0.90
CA GLY A 23 9.84 4.57 0.28
C GLY A 23 10.51 4.66 -1.10
N LEU A 24 10.10 5.62 -1.93
CA LEU A 24 10.71 5.86 -3.24
C LEU A 24 12.11 6.50 -3.13
N ALA A 25 12.35 7.37 -2.15
CA ALA A 25 13.68 7.92 -1.87
C ALA A 25 14.67 6.79 -1.58
N ALA A 26 14.32 5.89 -0.65
CA ALA A 26 15.14 4.73 -0.30
C ALA A 26 15.39 3.80 -1.50
N LEU A 27 14.40 3.66 -2.38
CA LEU A 27 14.52 2.86 -3.61
C LEU A 27 15.45 3.52 -4.65
N THR A 28 15.33 4.83 -4.85
CA THR A 28 15.98 5.55 -5.96
C THR A 28 17.32 6.19 -5.60
N GLY A 29 17.63 6.34 -4.31
CA GLY A 29 18.77 7.15 -3.87
C GLY A 29 18.48 8.66 -3.84
N THR A 30 17.25 9.08 -4.12
CA THR A 30 16.87 10.50 -4.19
C THR A 30 16.70 11.07 -2.78
N PRO A 31 17.43 12.12 -2.37
CA PRO A 31 17.21 12.76 -1.09
C PRO A 31 15.87 13.49 -1.07
N VAL A 32 15.16 13.41 0.06
CA VAL A 32 13.83 14.02 0.26
C VAL A 32 13.80 14.84 1.54
N ARG A 33 13.14 16.01 1.49
CA ARG A 33 12.72 16.80 2.65
C ARG A 33 11.21 16.97 2.64
N ILE A 34 10.56 16.68 3.77
CA ILE A 34 9.12 16.90 3.94
C ILE A 34 8.92 17.88 5.08
N GLU A 35 8.40 19.05 4.79
CA GLU A 35 8.00 20.06 5.77
C GLU A 35 6.51 19.95 6.09
N ASN A 36 6.08 20.59 7.19
CA ASN A 36 4.69 20.63 7.62
C ASN A 36 4.00 19.25 7.62
N VAL A 37 4.72 18.20 8.04
CA VAL A 37 4.23 16.83 8.05
C VAL A 37 2.85 16.80 8.71
N ARG A 38 1.83 16.32 7.99
CA ARG A 38 0.43 16.26 8.46
C ARG A 38 -0.16 17.60 8.92
N GLY A 39 0.31 18.71 8.36
CA GLY A 39 0.00 20.06 8.84
C GLY A 39 -1.48 20.45 8.75
N ASN A 40 -2.24 19.85 7.83
CA ASN A 40 -3.66 20.14 7.64
C ASN A 40 -4.60 19.26 8.47
N ARG A 41 -4.09 18.30 9.26
CA ARG A 41 -4.95 17.45 10.09
C ARG A 41 -5.37 18.21 11.36
N PRO A 42 -6.68 18.36 11.62
CA PRO A 42 -7.15 19.10 12.80
C PRO A 42 -6.93 18.32 14.11
N GLY A 43 -6.95 19.06 15.22
CA GLY A 43 -7.00 18.51 16.58
C GLY A 43 -5.67 18.02 17.16
N LYS A 44 -5.70 17.51 18.40
CA LYS A 44 -4.51 17.09 19.17
C LYS A 44 -3.70 15.96 18.53
N ARG A 45 -4.29 15.22 17.59
CA ARG A 45 -3.63 14.14 16.83
C ARG A 45 -3.15 14.61 15.44
N GLY A 46 -3.42 15.85 15.07
CA GLY A 46 -2.92 16.51 13.87
C GLY A 46 -1.41 16.78 13.93
N GLY A 47 -0.78 16.95 12.78
CA GLY A 47 0.63 17.31 12.69
C GLY A 47 1.63 16.21 13.07
N GLY A 48 2.78 16.33 12.44
CA GLY A 48 4.01 15.60 12.67
C GLY A 48 3.99 14.10 12.36
N LEU A 49 5.18 13.49 12.39
CA LEU A 49 5.34 12.05 12.21
C LEU A 49 4.57 11.26 13.28
N LYS A 50 4.02 10.11 12.90
CA LYS A 50 3.44 9.14 13.85
C LYS A 50 4.35 7.93 13.98
N LEU A 51 4.02 7.07 14.94
CA LEU A 51 4.79 5.88 15.27
C LEU A 51 5.07 4.99 14.05
N GLN A 52 4.07 4.73 13.19
CA GLN A 52 4.28 3.96 11.96
C GLN A 52 5.22 4.65 10.97
N HIS A 53 5.19 6.00 10.90
CA HIS A 53 6.12 6.73 10.03
C HIS A 53 7.55 6.58 10.56
N VAL A 54 7.76 6.86 11.85
CA VAL A 54 9.07 6.74 12.49
C VAL A 54 9.61 5.31 12.33
N ALA A 55 8.78 4.29 12.53
CA ALA A 55 9.18 2.90 12.34
C ALA A 55 9.62 2.61 10.89
N SER A 56 8.83 3.02 9.89
CA SER A 56 9.18 2.83 8.48
C SER A 56 10.45 3.58 8.06
N ILE A 57 10.60 4.86 8.47
CA ILE A 57 11.75 5.69 8.11
C ILE A 57 13.00 5.18 8.82
N LYS A 58 12.91 4.80 10.10
CA LYS A 58 14.02 4.21 10.84
C LYS A 58 14.52 2.94 10.16
N TRP A 59 13.60 2.03 9.80
CA TRP A 59 13.97 0.79 9.13
C TRP A 59 14.64 1.06 7.78
N LEU A 60 14.08 1.96 6.95
CA LEU A 60 14.68 2.33 5.67
C LEU A 60 16.02 3.03 5.83
N ALA A 61 16.18 3.85 6.87
CA ALA A 61 17.44 4.54 7.16
C ALA A 61 18.55 3.56 7.51
N GLU A 62 18.26 2.54 8.31
CA GLU A 62 19.19 1.46 8.61
C GLU A 62 19.50 0.64 7.34
N ALA A 63 18.50 0.33 6.52
CA ALA A 63 18.68 -0.45 5.29
C ALA A 63 19.48 0.26 4.19
N THR A 64 19.45 1.60 4.17
CA THR A 64 20.09 2.42 3.14
C THR A 64 21.25 3.28 3.64
N GLU A 65 21.66 3.10 4.91
CA GLU A 65 22.61 3.97 5.61
C GLU A 65 22.30 5.47 5.40
N ALA A 66 21.02 5.83 5.51
CA ALA A 66 20.58 7.18 5.24
C ALA A 66 21.00 8.17 6.33
N LYS A 67 21.36 9.38 5.91
CA LYS A 67 21.38 10.54 6.83
C LYS A 67 19.95 11.00 7.03
N VAL A 68 19.52 11.07 8.29
CA VAL A 68 18.14 11.44 8.64
C VAL A 68 18.11 12.52 9.71
N SER A 69 17.30 13.56 9.50
CA SER A 69 17.00 14.60 10.49
C SER A 69 15.50 14.63 10.78
N GLY A 70 15.11 15.00 12.01
CA GLY A 70 13.69 15.08 12.39
C GLY A 70 12.97 13.74 12.57
N LEU A 71 13.69 12.63 12.79
CA LEU A 71 13.11 11.29 12.98
C LEU A 71 12.59 11.06 14.41
N PHE A 72 11.49 11.72 14.78
CA PHE A 72 10.80 11.49 16.04
C PHE A 72 9.29 11.75 15.92
N VAL A 73 8.49 11.13 16.80
CA VAL A 73 7.04 11.32 16.81
C VAL A 73 6.69 12.78 17.07
N GLY A 74 5.82 13.35 16.24
CA GLY A 74 5.44 14.76 16.31
C GLY A 74 6.36 15.70 15.55
N SER A 75 7.48 15.22 14.97
CA SER A 75 8.33 16.05 14.13
C SER A 75 7.58 16.59 12.92
N LYS A 76 7.63 17.90 12.71
CA LYS A 76 6.96 18.59 11.60
C LYS A 76 7.80 18.62 10.32
N THR A 77 9.09 18.31 10.42
CA THR A 77 10.00 18.26 9.30
C THR A 77 10.82 16.97 9.38
N VAL A 78 11.00 16.29 8.26
CA VAL A 78 11.91 15.15 8.16
C VAL A 78 12.73 15.27 6.90
N GLU A 79 14.02 15.02 7.01
CA GLU A 79 14.93 14.89 5.87
C GLU A 79 15.48 13.48 5.84
N PHE A 80 15.57 12.90 4.65
CA PHE A 80 16.03 11.55 4.44
C PHE A 80 16.90 11.52 3.20
N ALA A 81 18.18 11.20 3.38
CA ALA A 81 19.17 11.12 2.30
C ALA A 81 19.85 9.74 2.33
N PRO A 82 19.33 8.76 1.56
CA PRO A 82 19.90 7.40 1.49
C PRO A 82 21.27 7.42 0.82
N THR A 83 22.15 6.49 1.21
CA THR A 83 23.50 6.37 0.64
C THR A 83 23.74 5.02 -0.04
N LEU A 84 23.03 3.97 0.37
CA LEU A 84 23.04 2.66 -0.27
C LEU A 84 21.76 2.43 -1.07
N SER A 85 21.93 1.81 -2.24
CA SER A 85 20.83 1.30 -3.06
C SER A 85 20.33 -0.06 -2.55
N PRO A 86 19.13 -0.50 -2.96
CA PRO A 86 18.67 -1.85 -2.62
C PRO A 86 19.59 -2.96 -3.18
N ALA A 87 20.40 -2.67 -4.22
CA ALA A 87 21.39 -3.62 -4.76
C ALA A 87 22.50 -3.95 -3.76
N GLN A 88 22.81 -2.97 -2.91
CA GLN A 88 23.86 -3.05 -1.90
C GLN A 88 23.32 -3.52 -0.55
N PHE A 89 21.99 -3.68 -0.42
CA PHE A 89 21.37 -4.18 0.79
C PHE A 89 21.76 -5.63 1.02
N LYS A 90 22.60 -5.85 2.03
CA LYS A 90 22.99 -7.19 2.48
C LYS A 90 22.17 -7.55 3.72
N PRO A 91 21.09 -8.33 3.60
CA PRO A 91 20.40 -8.82 4.78
C PRO A 91 21.36 -9.74 5.53
N ASN A 92 21.94 -9.28 6.65
CA ASN A 92 22.81 -10.09 7.52
C ASN A 92 22.12 -11.39 7.96
N ARG A 93 20.79 -11.44 7.87
CA ARG A 93 19.94 -12.63 7.97
C ARG A 93 18.81 -12.41 6.99
N SER A 94 18.44 -13.41 6.19
CA SER A 94 17.21 -13.41 5.40
C SER A 94 15.93 -13.20 6.24
N ASN A 95 16.05 -13.14 7.57
CA ASN A 95 15.03 -12.84 8.56
C ASN A 95 15.17 -11.40 9.07
N LEU A 96 14.35 -10.50 8.55
CA LEU A 96 14.21 -9.13 9.00
C LEU A 96 13.12 -9.05 10.07
N HIS A 97 13.37 -8.29 11.14
CA HIS A 97 12.39 -8.11 12.21
C HIS A 97 12.19 -6.64 12.52
N ILE A 98 10.97 -6.15 12.35
CA ILE A 98 10.53 -4.84 12.80
C ILE A 98 9.67 -5.04 14.05
N LYS A 99 10.22 -4.69 15.20
CA LYS A 99 9.48 -4.71 16.48
C LYS A 99 8.65 -3.44 16.62
N ALA A 100 7.51 -3.56 17.27
CA ALA A 100 6.68 -2.41 17.61
C ALA A 100 6.62 -2.21 19.13
N ASP A 101 6.73 -0.95 19.53
CA ASP A 101 6.51 -0.51 20.91
C ASP A 101 5.02 -0.15 21.16
N SER A 102 4.15 -0.32 20.16
CA SER A 102 2.74 0.10 20.20
C SER A 102 1.89 -0.61 19.14
N ALA A 103 0.56 -0.39 19.18
CA ALA A 103 -0.38 -0.84 18.15
C ALA A 103 -0.41 0.07 16.89
N ALA A 104 0.70 0.73 16.54
CA ALA A 104 0.81 1.44 15.26
C ALA A 104 0.62 0.46 14.10
N SER A 105 -0.04 0.89 13.01
CA SER A 105 -0.37 -0.02 11.90
C SER A 105 0.89 -0.61 11.28
N LEU A 106 1.05 -1.93 11.42
CA LEU A 106 2.16 -2.67 10.83
C LEU A 106 2.04 -2.71 9.30
N LEU A 107 0.82 -2.65 8.78
CA LEU A 107 0.53 -2.71 7.36
C LEU A 107 0.88 -1.40 6.64
N LEU A 108 0.77 -0.26 7.31
CA LEU A 108 1.31 1.00 6.80
C LEU A 108 2.84 1.02 6.78
N VAL A 109 3.50 0.36 7.75
CA VAL A 109 4.96 0.16 7.72
C VAL A 109 5.32 -0.73 6.53
N PHE A 110 4.63 -1.87 6.38
CA PHE A 110 4.81 -2.79 5.27
C PHE A 110 4.68 -2.10 3.91
N GLN A 111 3.62 -1.32 3.68
CA GLN A 111 3.44 -0.56 2.44
C GLN A 111 4.61 0.37 2.11
N ALA A 112 5.14 1.08 3.12
CA ALA A 112 6.22 2.04 2.90
C ALA A 112 7.55 1.37 2.52
N ILE A 113 7.82 0.18 3.06
CA ILE A 113 9.10 -0.52 2.86
C ILE A 113 9.06 -1.54 1.72
N LEU A 114 7.86 -1.97 1.30
CA LEU A 114 7.70 -3.03 0.31
C LEU A 114 8.38 -2.73 -1.03
N PRO A 115 8.26 -1.52 -1.64
CA PRO A 115 8.95 -1.23 -2.89
C PRO A 115 10.47 -1.46 -2.79
N PHE A 116 11.10 -0.98 -1.72
CA PHE A 116 12.53 -1.22 -1.47
C PHE A 116 12.85 -2.72 -1.39
N LEU A 117 12.05 -3.48 -0.62
CA LEU A 117 12.28 -4.92 -0.40
C LEU A 117 12.13 -5.76 -1.67
N LEU A 118 11.20 -5.41 -2.58
CA LEU A 118 11.03 -6.14 -3.84
C LEU A 118 12.30 -6.13 -4.68
N PHE A 119 12.94 -4.97 -4.78
CA PHE A 119 14.16 -4.82 -5.56
C PHE A 119 15.41 -5.27 -4.79
N ALA A 120 15.44 -5.13 -3.46
CA ALA A 120 16.50 -5.70 -2.63
C ALA A 120 16.53 -7.24 -2.71
N ALA A 121 15.36 -7.89 -2.70
CA ALA A 121 15.25 -9.34 -2.87
C ALA A 121 15.83 -9.77 -4.22
N ALA A 122 15.52 -9.01 -5.29
CA ALA A 122 16.05 -9.26 -6.63
C ALA A 122 17.59 -9.30 -6.65
N ALA A 123 18.24 -8.30 -6.07
CA ALA A 123 19.70 -8.23 -5.99
C ALA A 123 20.32 -9.39 -5.20
N SER A 124 19.65 -9.84 -4.14
CA SER A 124 20.13 -10.97 -3.33
C SER A 124 19.94 -12.34 -3.99
N GLY A 125 19.04 -12.46 -4.99
CA GLY A 125 18.65 -13.72 -5.61
C GLY A 125 17.89 -14.68 -4.67
N ALA A 126 17.56 -14.25 -3.45
CA ALA A 126 16.91 -15.07 -2.43
C ALA A 126 15.65 -14.40 -1.87
N PRO A 127 14.65 -15.18 -1.38
CA PRO A 127 13.49 -14.60 -0.74
C PRO A 127 13.86 -13.85 0.56
N ILE A 128 13.25 -12.69 0.75
CA ILE A 128 13.30 -11.95 2.01
C ILE A 128 12.18 -12.46 2.92
N LEU A 129 12.52 -12.87 4.14
CA LEU A 129 11.59 -13.20 5.21
C LEU A 129 11.50 -12.00 6.15
N LEU A 130 10.31 -11.44 6.28
CA LEU A 130 10.05 -10.23 7.03
C LEU A 130 9.02 -10.53 8.11
N HIS A 131 9.37 -10.23 9.37
CA HIS A 131 8.47 -10.30 10.50
C HIS A 131 8.21 -8.90 11.04
N ILE A 132 6.95 -8.47 11.06
CA ILE A 132 6.57 -7.15 11.58
C ILE A 132 5.58 -7.33 12.72
N GLN A 133 5.86 -6.67 13.85
CA GLN A 133 4.92 -6.52 14.95
C GLN A 133 4.19 -5.18 14.86
N GLY A 134 2.95 -5.11 15.34
CA GLY A 134 2.17 -3.87 15.42
C GLY A 134 0.66 -4.13 15.35
N GLY A 135 -0.12 -3.11 15.01
CA GLY A 135 -1.56 -3.26 14.79
C GLY A 135 -1.88 -3.84 13.40
N THR A 136 -2.74 -4.85 13.33
CA THR A 136 -3.24 -5.47 12.09
C THR A 136 -4.59 -4.90 11.67
N ASN A 137 -5.39 -4.43 12.63
CA ASN A 137 -6.71 -3.84 12.44
C ASN A 137 -6.73 -2.50 13.21
N VAL A 138 -6.33 -1.43 12.54
CA VAL A 138 -6.15 -0.09 13.11
C VAL A 138 -6.99 0.92 12.34
N SER A 139 -7.66 1.84 13.05
CA SER A 139 -8.48 2.88 12.44
C SER A 139 -7.71 3.67 11.38
N TRP A 140 -8.39 4.00 10.27
CA TRP A 140 -7.83 4.81 9.18
C TRP A 140 -6.54 4.22 8.58
N SER A 141 -6.45 2.89 8.53
CA SER A 141 -5.34 2.18 7.92
C SER A 141 -5.82 0.89 7.27
N LEU A 142 -4.99 0.36 6.37
CA LEU A 142 -5.15 -0.95 5.79
C LEU A 142 -5.33 -2.00 6.89
N SER A 143 -6.39 -2.80 6.78
CA SER A 143 -6.65 -4.00 7.60
C SER A 143 -5.93 -5.21 7.01
N TYR A 144 -5.66 -6.22 7.84
CA TYR A 144 -5.04 -7.46 7.35
C TYR A 144 -5.91 -8.17 6.32
N GLU A 145 -7.22 -8.18 6.54
CA GLU A 145 -8.18 -8.83 5.65
C GLU A 145 -8.19 -8.17 4.26
N TYR A 146 -8.20 -6.83 4.21
CA TYR A 146 -8.14 -6.11 2.94
C TYR A 146 -6.78 -6.31 2.25
N LEU A 147 -5.67 -6.33 3.00
CA LEU A 147 -4.36 -6.68 2.44
C LEU A 147 -4.43 -8.06 1.77
N ASP A 148 -4.94 -9.06 2.48
CA ASP A 148 -4.93 -10.46 2.08
C ASP A 148 -5.85 -10.74 0.88
N GLN A 149 -7.05 -10.16 0.90
CA GLN A 149 -8.12 -10.47 -0.04
C GLN A 149 -8.18 -9.52 -1.24
N VAL A 150 -7.60 -8.32 -1.14
CA VAL A 150 -7.70 -7.27 -2.18
C VAL A 150 -6.32 -6.80 -2.65
N LEU A 151 -5.48 -6.23 -1.77
CA LEU A 151 -4.21 -5.63 -2.19
C LEU A 151 -3.22 -6.66 -2.77
N LEU A 152 -2.96 -7.75 -2.05
CA LEU A 152 -1.99 -8.75 -2.51
C LEU A 152 -2.42 -9.40 -3.84
N PRO A 153 -3.69 -9.84 -4.03
CA PRO A 153 -4.17 -10.31 -5.32
C PRO A 153 -4.03 -9.29 -6.46
N ALA A 154 -4.22 -8.00 -6.18
CA ALA A 154 -3.99 -6.94 -7.16
C ALA A 154 -2.49 -6.80 -7.53
N LEU A 155 -1.60 -6.91 -6.55
CA LEU A 155 -0.14 -6.89 -6.79
C LEU A 155 0.34 -8.10 -7.60
N GLU A 156 -0.35 -9.23 -7.57
CA GLU A 156 -0.03 -10.38 -8.43
C GLU A 156 -0.13 -10.04 -9.92
N ARG A 157 -0.99 -9.08 -10.31
CA ARG A 157 -1.08 -8.59 -11.70
C ARG A 157 0.18 -7.86 -12.15
N PHE A 158 1.00 -7.38 -11.22
CA PHE A 158 2.35 -6.83 -11.46
C PHE A 158 3.45 -7.91 -11.39
N GLY A 159 3.08 -9.18 -11.19
CA GLY A 159 4.01 -10.28 -10.95
C GLY A 159 4.55 -10.37 -9.52
N ILE A 160 3.95 -9.65 -8.57
CA ILE A 160 4.40 -9.60 -7.17
C ILE A 160 3.61 -10.64 -6.36
N HIS A 161 4.26 -11.74 -6.00
CA HIS A 161 3.64 -12.82 -5.21
C HIS A 161 4.19 -12.87 -3.80
N ILE A 162 3.48 -12.32 -2.82
CA ILE A 162 3.92 -12.26 -1.42
C ILE A 162 3.19 -13.34 -0.62
N LYS A 163 3.95 -14.26 -0.04
CA LYS A 163 3.38 -15.19 0.96
C LYS A 163 3.29 -14.48 2.30
N ARG A 164 2.25 -14.78 3.07
CA ARG A 164 1.94 -14.09 4.31
C ARG A 164 1.34 -15.05 5.32
N THR A 165 1.56 -14.76 6.60
CA THR A 165 0.99 -15.50 7.72
C THR A 165 0.71 -14.52 8.85
N LEU A 166 -0.55 -14.36 9.19
CA LEU A 166 -0.98 -13.68 10.42
C LEU A 166 -0.84 -14.65 11.59
N HIS A 167 -0.04 -14.29 12.58
CA HIS A 167 0.13 -15.11 13.78
C HIS A 167 -0.77 -14.61 14.92
N HIS A 168 -0.79 -13.29 15.14
CA HIS A 168 -1.62 -12.65 16.16
C HIS A 168 -2.24 -11.36 15.64
N ARG A 169 -3.49 -11.09 16.01
CA ARG A 169 -4.19 -9.85 15.67
C ARG A 169 -3.84 -8.72 16.63
N GLY A 170 -3.47 -7.58 16.06
CA GLY A 170 -3.23 -6.33 16.78
C GLY A 170 -4.36 -5.34 16.54
N TRP A 171 -4.90 -4.74 17.59
CA TRP A 171 -6.09 -3.89 17.52
C TRP A 171 -5.84 -2.49 18.04
N SER A 172 -6.42 -1.48 17.39
CA SER A 172 -6.49 -0.11 17.95
C SER A 172 -7.71 0.14 18.84
N HIS A 173 -8.71 -0.75 18.81
CA HIS A 173 -9.95 -0.63 19.59
C HIS A 173 -9.96 -1.53 20.82
N GLY A 174 -10.64 -1.05 21.87
CA GLY A 174 -10.56 -1.64 23.20
C GLY A 174 -9.23 -1.33 23.87
N VAL A 175 -8.70 -2.29 24.63
CA VAL A 175 -7.29 -2.24 25.04
C VAL A 175 -6.43 -2.49 23.79
N PRO A 176 -5.53 -1.57 23.40
CA PRO A 176 -4.67 -1.77 22.24
C PRO A 176 -3.81 -3.01 22.41
N THR A 177 -3.73 -3.83 21.37
CA THR A 177 -2.89 -5.03 21.36
C THR A 177 -1.93 -5.02 20.19
N ILE A 178 -0.76 -5.61 20.41
CA ILE A 178 0.24 -5.82 19.37
C ILE A 178 -0.02 -7.21 18.79
N GLY A 179 -0.18 -7.26 17.47
CA GLY A 179 -0.17 -8.46 16.67
C GLY A 179 1.13 -8.58 15.89
N ASP A 180 1.21 -9.59 15.04
CA ASP A 180 2.37 -9.83 14.20
C ASP A 180 2.05 -10.64 12.95
N VAL A 181 2.76 -10.31 11.88
CA VAL A 181 2.61 -10.91 10.56
C VAL A 181 3.99 -11.23 9.99
N SER A 182 4.12 -12.43 9.43
CA SER A 182 5.27 -12.80 8.61
C SER A 182 4.95 -12.67 7.13
N PHE A 183 5.88 -12.12 6.37
CA PHE A 183 5.86 -12.03 4.93
C PHE A 183 7.07 -12.75 4.35
N LYS A 184 6.88 -13.47 3.24
CA LYS A 184 7.95 -13.99 2.41
C LYS A 184 7.82 -13.36 1.03
N ILE A 185 8.81 -12.54 0.70
CA ILE A 185 8.91 -11.76 -0.53
C ILE A 185 9.90 -12.48 -1.45
N PRO A 186 9.44 -13.16 -2.52
CA PRO A 186 10.32 -13.79 -3.49
C PRO A 186 11.15 -12.73 -4.24
N PRO A 187 12.36 -13.10 -4.71
CA PRO A 187 13.18 -12.21 -5.52
C PRO A 187 12.52 -12.01 -6.89
N LEU A 188 12.57 -10.78 -7.40
CA LEU A 188 12.39 -10.53 -8.83
C LEU A 188 13.67 -10.94 -9.58
N PRO A 189 13.61 -11.32 -10.86
CA PRO A 189 14.83 -11.51 -11.64
C PRO A 189 15.66 -10.21 -11.69
N VAL A 190 16.97 -10.30 -11.50
CA VAL A 190 17.88 -9.14 -11.60
C VAL A 190 17.76 -8.50 -12.98
N GLY A 191 17.78 -7.17 -13.04
CA GLY A 191 17.64 -6.40 -14.27
C GLY A 191 16.23 -6.39 -14.86
N THR A 192 15.25 -6.99 -14.20
CA THR A 192 13.86 -6.97 -14.68
C THR A 192 13.01 -5.97 -13.90
N PRO A 193 12.22 -5.12 -14.60
CA PRO A 193 11.23 -4.29 -13.96
C PRO A 193 10.00 -5.11 -13.54
N LEU A 194 9.13 -4.50 -12.73
CA LEU A 194 7.79 -5.06 -12.52
C LEU A 194 7.07 -5.18 -13.86
N LYS A 195 6.28 -6.25 -13.99
CA LYS A 195 5.52 -6.49 -15.23
C LYS A 195 4.53 -5.34 -15.46
N PRO A 196 4.26 -4.97 -16.72
CA PRO A 196 3.09 -4.17 -17.03
C PRO A 196 1.86 -4.90 -16.44
N PRO A 197 1.06 -4.24 -15.60
CA PRO A 197 -0.08 -4.90 -14.98
C PRO A 197 -1.09 -5.31 -16.03
N GLU A 198 -1.47 -6.59 -16.00
CA GLU A 198 -2.59 -7.11 -16.79
C GLU A 198 -3.90 -6.68 -16.12
N TRP A 199 -4.35 -5.47 -16.42
CA TRP A 199 -5.59 -4.91 -15.92
C TRP A 199 -6.72 -4.98 -16.97
N PRO A 200 -7.93 -5.43 -16.61
CA PRO A 200 -9.08 -5.43 -17.51
C PRO A 200 -9.44 -4.03 -18.02
N LEU A 201 -9.96 -3.97 -19.25
CA LEU A 201 -10.46 -2.73 -19.87
C LEU A 201 -11.89 -2.38 -19.47
N GLU A 202 -12.55 -3.25 -18.70
CA GLU A 202 -13.91 -3.05 -18.19
C GLU A 202 -14.06 -3.68 -16.80
N GLN A 203 -15.05 -3.19 -16.05
CA GLN A 203 -15.33 -3.67 -14.69
C GLN A 203 -15.77 -5.15 -14.68
N GLY A 204 -16.60 -5.53 -15.66
CA GLY A 204 -17.34 -6.79 -15.63
C GLY A 204 -18.50 -6.78 -14.63
N GLU A 205 -19.28 -7.85 -14.65
CA GLU A 205 -20.39 -8.09 -13.73
C GLU A 205 -19.88 -8.71 -12.42
N VAL A 206 -20.49 -8.35 -11.29
CA VAL A 206 -20.24 -8.99 -10.01
C VAL A 206 -20.84 -10.40 -10.04
N ILE A 207 -20.05 -11.41 -9.68
CA ILE A 207 -20.45 -12.82 -9.68
C ILE A 207 -20.50 -13.43 -8.29
N ARG A 208 -19.76 -12.87 -7.33
CA ARG A 208 -19.67 -13.37 -5.96
C ARG A 208 -19.28 -12.25 -4.99
N ILE A 209 -19.75 -12.33 -3.75
CA ILE A 209 -19.31 -11.49 -2.64
C ILE A 209 -18.75 -12.36 -1.50
N ASP A 210 -17.48 -12.15 -1.16
CA ASP A 210 -16.85 -12.79 0.00
C ASP A 210 -17.03 -11.89 1.23
N ILE A 211 -17.46 -12.47 2.33
CA ILE A 211 -17.78 -11.78 3.58
C ILE A 211 -16.82 -12.20 4.69
N THR A 212 -16.22 -11.22 5.33
CA THR A 212 -15.45 -11.39 6.56
C THR A 212 -16.18 -10.73 7.74
N ILE A 213 -16.32 -11.47 8.84
CA ILE A 213 -16.89 -11.02 10.10
C ILE A 213 -15.86 -11.29 11.21
N ILE A 214 -15.44 -10.24 11.90
CA ILE A 214 -14.61 -10.33 13.11
C ILE A 214 -15.25 -9.47 14.19
N VAL A 215 -16.15 -10.08 14.96
CA VAL A 215 -17.01 -9.42 15.95
C VAL A 215 -17.08 -10.28 17.22
N PRO A 216 -17.49 -9.74 18.38
CA PRO A 216 -17.74 -10.54 19.56
C PRO A 216 -18.69 -11.71 19.27
N HIS A 217 -18.44 -12.88 19.86
CA HIS A 217 -19.21 -14.09 19.60
C HIS A 217 -20.74 -13.90 19.60
N PHE A 218 -21.26 -13.13 20.57
CA PHE A 218 -22.70 -12.88 20.70
C PHE A 218 -23.33 -12.08 19.55
N LEU A 219 -22.52 -11.41 18.72
CA LEU A 219 -22.99 -10.64 17.55
C LEU A 219 -22.97 -11.45 16.26
N ILE A 220 -22.28 -12.60 16.19
CA ILE A 220 -22.01 -13.30 14.94
C ILE A 220 -23.29 -13.64 14.17
N GLU A 221 -24.28 -14.23 14.82
CA GLU A 221 -25.50 -14.68 14.13
C GLU A 221 -26.38 -13.51 13.69
N SER A 222 -26.50 -12.46 14.52
CA SER A 222 -27.20 -11.22 14.13
C SER A 222 -26.50 -10.54 12.94
N PHE A 223 -25.16 -10.51 12.93
CA PHE A 223 -24.37 -10.01 11.79
C PHE A 223 -24.61 -10.81 10.52
N LYS A 224 -24.58 -12.15 10.60
CA LYS A 224 -24.83 -13.00 9.43
C LYS A 224 -26.21 -12.76 8.85
N GLN A 225 -27.24 -12.68 9.69
CA GLN A 225 -28.61 -12.44 9.27
C GLN A 225 -28.74 -11.06 8.60
N SER A 226 -28.21 -10.03 9.26
CA SER A 226 -28.24 -8.66 8.76
C SER A 226 -27.48 -8.50 7.43
N LEU A 227 -26.25 -9.01 7.32
CA LEU A 227 -25.49 -8.96 6.07
C LEU A 227 -26.16 -9.75 4.95
N SER A 228 -26.71 -10.93 5.26
CA SER A 228 -27.44 -11.73 4.27
C SER A 228 -28.67 -10.99 3.76
N PHE A 229 -29.41 -10.31 4.64
CA PHE A 229 -30.57 -9.51 4.25
C PHE A 229 -30.16 -8.35 3.34
N GLU A 230 -29.20 -7.53 3.77
CA GLU A 230 -28.77 -6.35 3.02
C GLU A 230 -28.12 -6.71 1.67
N ILE A 231 -27.32 -7.77 1.60
CA ILE A 231 -26.74 -8.23 0.34
C ILE A 231 -27.83 -8.72 -0.62
N ASN A 232 -28.80 -9.50 -0.15
CA ASN A 232 -29.91 -9.96 -1.02
C ASN A 232 -30.79 -8.80 -1.51
N LEU A 233 -30.88 -7.71 -0.72
CA LEU A 233 -31.61 -6.51 -1.09
C LEU A 233 -30.87 -5.70 -2.17
N VAL A 234 -29.57 -5.48 -2.00
CA VAL A 234 -28.77 -4.57 -2.85
C VAL A 234 -28.17 -5.28 -4.07
N PHE A 235 -27.77 -6.56 -3.91
CA PHE A 235 -27.17 -7.40 -4.94
C PHE A 235 -28.05 -8.64 -5.22
N PRO A 236 -29.29 -8.46 -5.72
CA PRO A 236 -30.22 -9.56 -5.87
C PRO A 236 -29.68 -10.64 -6.82
N GLY A 237 -29.68 -11.89 -6.35
CA GLY A 237 -29.22 -13.05 -7.12
C GLY A 237 -27.70 -13.27 -7.14
N ILE A 238 -26.91 -12.38 -6.55
CA ILE A 238 -25.46 -12.57 -6.41
C ILE A 238 -25.18 -13.56 -5.28
N GLN A 239 -24.34 -14.56 -5.55
CA GLN A 239 -23.90 -15.50 -4.52
C GLN A 239 -22.97 -14.82 -3.54
N PHE A 240 -23.08 -15.16 -2.25
CA PHE A 240 -22.15 -14.70 -1.24
C PHE A 240 -21.76 -15.83 -0.29
N GLU A 241 -20.55 -15.73 0.27
CA GLU A 241 -20.04 -16.69 1.24
C GLU A 241 -19.35 -16.00 2.44
N PHE A 242 -19.54 -16.55 3.63
CA PHE A 242 -18.83 -16.11 4.83
C PHE A 242 -17.43 -16.74 4.87
N SER A 243 -16.50 -16.14 4.12
CA SER A 243 -15.11 -16.58 3.97
C SER A 243 -14.32 -16.62 5.29
N LEU A 244 -14.65 -15.71 6.23
CA LEU A 244 -14.08 -15.70 7.57
C LEU A 244 -15.12 -15.26 8.59
N VAL A 245 -15.29 -16.05 9.65
CA VAL A 245 -16.11 -15.71 10.81
C VAL A 245 -15.30 -16.00 12.05
N GLU A 246 -14.93 -14.95 12.79
CA GLU A 246 -14.05 -15.05 13.95
C GLU A 246 -14.61 -14.26 15.14
N ASP A 247 -14.53 -14.84 16.34
CA ASP A 247 -14.79 -14.11 17.58
C ASP A 247 -13.64 -13.15 17.87
N SER A 248 -13.95 -11.85 17.93
CA SER A 248 -12.97 -10.80 18.22
C SER A 248 -12.49 -10.78 19.67
N LYS A 249 -13.16 -11.53 20.56
CA LYS A 249 -12.88 -11.69 22.00
C LYS A 249 -12.93 -10.39 22.79
N HIS A 250 -13.48 -9.31 22.21
CA HIS A 250 -13.57 -8.02 22.89
C HIS A 250 -14.72 -7.18 22.33
N PHE A 251 -15.62 -6.70 23.20
CA PHE A 251 -16.84 -5.97 22.83
C PHE A 251 -16.62 -4.76 21.91
N ALA A 252 -15.48 -4.08 22.03
CA ALA A 252 -15.13 -2.91 21.20
C ALA A 252 -14.49 -3.24 19.84
N ARG A 253 -14.26 -4.52 19.51
CA ARG A 253 -13.61 -4.94 18.26
C ARG A 253 -14.68 -5.49 17.33
N LEU A 254 -15.24 -4.61 16.51
CA LEU A 254 -16.22 -4.97 15.48
C LEU A 254 -15.64 -4.61 14.12
N TYR A 255 -15.45 -5.61 13.29
CA TYR A 255 -14.89 -5.46 11.96
C TYR A 255 -15.65 -6.33 10.97
N THR A 256 -15.93 -5.76 9.80
CA THR A 256 -16.44 -6.52 8.66
C THR A 256 -15.82 -6.01 7.37
N LEU A 257 -15.61 -6.90 6.41
CA LEU A 257 -15.16 -6.62 5.05
C LEU A 257 -16.04 -7.40 4.07
N LEU A 258 -16.45 -6.72 3.01
CA LEU A 258 -17.04 -7.32 1.82
C LEU A 258 -16.07 -7.20 0.64
N VAL A 259 -15.92 -8.27 -0.13
CA VAL A 259 -15.13 -8.28 -1.36
C VAL A 259 -15.99 -8.79 -2.51
N ALA A 260 -16.35 -7.90 -3.44
CA ALA A 260 -17.03 -8.29 -4.67
C ALA A 260 -16.02 -8.78 -5.72
N HIS A 261 -16.30 -9.93 -6.33
CA HIS A 261 -15.54 -10.52 -7.42
C HIS A 261 -16.28 -10.32 -8.74
N THR A 262 -15.57 -9.90 -9.79
CA THR A 262 -16.17 -9.71 -11.11
C THR A 262 -15.78 -10.80 -12.11
N THR A 263 -16.53 -10.90 -13.21
CA THR A 263 -16.21 -11.78 -14.36
C THR A 263 -14.83 -11.52 -14.98
N THR A 264 -14.28 -10.31 -14.83
CA THR A 264 -12.94 -9.94 -15.31
C THR A 264 -11.83 -10.20 -14.27
N GLY A 265 -12.18 -10.81 -13.13
CA GLY A 265 -11.27 -11.14 -12.05
C GLY A 265 -10.86 -9.94 -11.19
N LEU A 266 -11.58 -8.82 -11.27
CA LEU A 266 -11.37 -7.69 -10.36
C LEU A 266 -11.95 -7.99 -8.99
N ARG A 267 -11.42 -7.29 -7.98
CA ARG A 267 -11.87 -7.37 -6.59
C ARG A 267 -12.11 -5.96 -6.06
N PHE A 268 -13.31 -5.71 -5.54
CA PHE A 268 -13.69 -4.43 -4.92
C PHE A 268 -13.94 -4.66 -3.44
N GLY A 269 -13.15 -4.02 -2.58
CA GLY A 269 -13.24 -4.21 -1.13
C GLY A 269 -13.86 -3.03 -0.41
N ARG A 270 -14.80 -3.28 0.51
CA ARG A 270 -15.24 -2.28 1.48
C ARG A 270 -15.30 -2.88 2.87
N ASP A 271 -14.60 -2.23 3.81
CA ASP A 271 -14.58 -2.64 5.20
C ASP A 271 -15.02 -1.52 6.14
N TRP A 272 -15.33 -1.92 7.37
CA TRP A 272 -15.51 -0.99 8.46
C TRP A 272 -15.03 -1.59 9.77
N LEU A 273 -13.96 -1.00 10.31
CA LEU A 273 -13.61 -1.12 11.72
C LEU A 273 -14.45 -0.09 12.49
N TYR A 274 -15.47 -0.57 13.20
CA TYR A 274 -16.51 0.28 13.80
C TYR A 274 -15.92 1.30 14.77
N ASP A 275 -16.09 2.57 14.43
CA ASP A 275 -15.48 3.71 15.13
C ASP A 275 -16.51 4.59 15.86
N LYS A 276 -17.78 4.14 15.90
CA LYS A 276 -18.87 4.81 16.60
C LYS A 276 -19.10 4.24 18.00
N LYS A 277 -19.97 4.88 18.77
CA LYS A 277 -20.38 4.39 20.09
C LYS A 277 -21.21 3.11 19.93
N THR A 278 -20.90 2.11 20.74
CA THR A 278 -21.69 0.88 20.89
C THR A 278 -22.66 0.93 22.07
N LYS A 279 -22.46 1.91 22.97
CA LYS A 279 -23.32 2.09 24.15
C LYS A 279 -24.78 2.29 23.69
N ASP A 280 -25.69 1.60 24.36
CA ASP A 280 -27.14 1.67 24.17
C ASP A 280 -27.66 1.08 22.85
N LYS A 281 -26.82 0.34 22.09
CA LYS A 281 -27.25 -0.37 20.88
C LYS A 281 -27.43 -1.86 21.16
N SER A 282 -28.52 -2.44 20.66
CA SER A 282 -28.72 -3.89 20.67
C SER A 282 -27.78 -4.58 19.67
N ALA A 283 -27.74 -5.91 19.74
CA ALA A 283 -27.01 -6.72 18.76
C ALA A 283 -27.54 -6.47 17.34
N ASP A 284 -28.85 -6.36 17.19
CA ASP A 284 -29.50 -6.16 15.90
C ASP A 284 -29.27 -4.74 15.38
N ASP A 285 -29.29 -3.71 16.24
CA ASP A 285 -28.99 -2.34 15.83
C ASP A 285 -27.56 -2.20 15.31
N LEU A 286 -26.58 -2.80 16.01
CA LEU A 286 -25.17 -2.77 15.61
C LEU A 286 -24.95 -3.53 14.29
N SER A 287 -25.56 -4.72 14.18
CA SER A 287 -25.46 -5.56 12.98
C SER A 287 -26.08 -4.86 11.77
N THR A 288 -27.28 -4.30 11.93
CA THR A 288 -28.00 -3.58 10.87
C THR A 288 -27.21 -2.38 10.38
N GLU A 289 -26.77 -1.51 11.29
CA GLU A 289 -26.01 -0.31 10.90
C GLU A 289 -24.71 -0.66 10.16
N MET A 290 -23.95 -1.63 10.68
CA MET A 290 -22.68 -2.02 10.05
C MET A 290 -22.92 -2.68 8.69
N SER A 291 -23.92 -3.56 8.59
CA SER A 291 -24.28 -4.23 7.34
C SER A 291 -24.70 -3.25 6.26
N GLN A 292 -25.64 -2.35 6.58
CA GLN A 292 -26.12 -1.32 5.65
C GLN A 292 -24.97 -0.47 5.14
N LYS A 293 -24.14 0.07 6.05
CA LYS A 293 -23.02 0.92 5.63
C LYS A 293 -22.04 0.18 4.71
N VAL A 294 -21.62 -1.04 5.05
CA VAL A 294 -20.60 -1.74 4.25
C VAL A 294 -21.15 -2.19 2.90
N VAL A 295 -22.42 -2.61 2.84
CA VAL A 295 -23.10 -2.99 1.59
C VAL A 295 -23.32 -1.77 0.71
N ASP A 296 -23.83 -0.67 1.27
CA ASP A 296 -24.06 0.59 0.55
C ASP A 296 -22.75 1.17 -0.01
N ASP A 297 -21.67 1.11 0.76
CA ASP A 297 -20.36 1.60 0.31
C ASP A 297 -19.78 0.72 -0.81
N LEU A 298 -20.04 -0.60 -0.77
CA LEU A 298 -19.62 -1.52 -1.82
C LEU A 298 -20.42 -1.29 -3.11
N ASP A 299 -21.74 -1.14 -3.01
CA ASP A 299 -22.62 -0.82 -4.14
C ASP A 299 -22.24 0.52 -4.77
N ARG A 300 -22.01 1.55 -3.94
CA ARG A 300 -21.51 2.85 -4.41
C ARG A 300 -20.23 2.72 -5.19
N GLU A 301 -19.32 1.86 -4.74
CA GLU A 301 -18.05 1.66 -5.42
C GLU A 301 -18.22 0.98 -6.78
N ILE A 302 -18.99 -0.11 -6.83
CA ILE A 302 -19.29 -0.85 -8.06
C ILE A 302 -20.03 0.04 -9.07
N ARG A 303 -20.92 0.92 -8.61
CA ARG A 303 -21.65 1.86 -9.47
C ARG A 303 -20.77 2.95 -10.08
N LYS A 304 -19.57 3.22 -9.54
CA LYS A 304 -18.63 4.13 -10.20
C LYS A 304 -18.27 3.61 -11.60
N GLY A 305 -18.29 2.29 -11.81
CA GLY A 305 -18.03 1.66 -13.12
C GLY A 305 -16.55 1.70 -13.53
N GLY A 306 -15.65 1.86 -12.56
CA GLY A 306 -14.21 1.80 -12.77
C GLY A 306 -13.68 0.37 -12.73
N VAL A 307 -12.36 0.22 -12.83
CA VAL A 307 -11.69 -1.10 -12.77
C VAL A 307 -10.95 -1.31 -11.46
N ILE A 308 -11.14 -0.42 -10.48
CA ILE A 308 -10.45 -0.44 -9.22
C ILE A 308 -11.27 0.30 -8.16
N ASP A 309 -11.17 -0.15 -6.90
CA ASP A 309 -11.76 0.59 -5.80
C ASP A 309 -10.83 1.71 -5.28
N GLU A 310 -11.43 2.74 -4.69
CA GLU A 310 -10.75 3.93 -4.20
C GLU A 310 -9.54 3.67 -3.29
N TYR A 311 -9.63 2.70 -2.37
CA TYR A 311 -8.56 2.40 -1.44
C TYR A 311 -7.45 1.60 -2.12
N LEU A 312 -7.78 0.71 -3.06
CA LEU A 312 -6.78 -0.03 -3.80
C LEU A 312 -6.01 0.89 -4.76
N GLN A 313 -6.70 1.85 -5.39
CA GLN A 313 -6.10 2.73 -6.39
C GLN A 313 -4.90 3.48 -5.84
N ASP A 314 -5.04 4.11 -4.67
CA ASP A 314 -3.96 4.89 -4.08
C ASP A 314 -2.72 4.05 -3.71
N GLN A 315 -2.92 2.76 -3.40
CA GLN A 315 -1.88 1.81 -3.02
C GLN A 315 -1.11 1.29 -4.24
N LEU A 316 -1.75 1.24 -5.41
CA LEU A 316 -1.14 0.74 -6.65
C LEU A 316 -0.35 1.79 -7.43
N ILE A 317 -0.54 3.09 -7.16
CA ILE A 317 0.13 4.19 -7.87
C ILE A 317 1.66 4.01 -7.91
N VAL A 318 2.27 3.63 -6.80
CA VAL A 318 3.72 3.41 -6.71
C VAL A 318 4.15 2.26 -7.64
N PHE A 319 3.38 1.17 -7.69
CA PHE A 319 3.70 0.00 -8.50
C PHE A 319 3.44 0.25 -9.99
N GLN A 320 2.40 1.01 -10.36
CA GLN A 320 2.20 1.49 -11.73
C GLN A 320 3.40 2.28 -12.24
N ALA A 321 3.86 3.25 -11.44
CA ALA A 321 4.97 4.09 -11.84
C ALA A 321 6.30 3.34 -11.92
N LEU A 322 6.50 2.30 -11.09
CA LEU A 322 7.71 1.48 -11.13
C LEU A 322 7.70 0.41 -12.24
N ALA A 323 6.53 -0.03 -12.67
CA ALA A 323 6.38 -1.06 -13.69
C ALA A 323 6.87 -0.62 -15.08
N ALA A 324 7.13 -1.60 -15.93
CA ALA A 324 7.36 -1.35 -17.34
C ALA A 324 6.05 -1.09 -18.09
N GLY A 325 6.16 -0.33 -19.17
CA GLY A 325 5.06 -0.15 -20.12
C GLY A 325 3.94 0.75 -19.61
N ARG A 326 2.79 0.57 -20.23
CA ARG A 326 1.61 1.43 -20.07
C ARG A 326 0.53 0.68 -19.28
N SER A 327 -0.04 1.33 -18.28
CA SER A 327 -1.10 0.74 -17.45
C SER A 327 -2.24 1.72 -17.21
N SER A 328 -3.43 1.20 -16.97
CA SER A 328 -4.62 2.02 -16.70
C SER A 328 -5.50 1.41 -15.61
N ILE A 329 -5.76 2.18 -14.55
CA ILE A 329 -6.61 1.78 -13.41
C ILE A 329 -7.62 2.88 -13.01
N PRO A 330 -8.50 3.33 -13.92
CA PRO A 330 -9.49 4.35 -13.61
C PRO A 330 -10.49 3.88 -12.56
N SER A 331 -10.85 4.79 -11.64
CA SER A 331 -11.80 4.53 -10.54
C SER A 331 -13.26 4.70 -10.93
N ASN A 332 -13.56 5.20 -12.13
CA ASN A 332 -14.92 5.43 -12.60
C ASN A 332 -15.05 5.30 -14.13
N SER A 333 -16.30 5.14 -14.58
CA SER A 333 -16.67 4.92 -15.98
C SER A 333 -16.39 6.11 -16.90
N GLU A 334 -16.50 7.35 -16.43
CA GLU A 334 -16.22 8.55 -17.22
C GLU A 334 -14.74 8.58 -17.64
N ILE A 335 -13.84 8.37 -16.67
CA ILE A 335 -12.41 8.30 -16.94
C ILE A 335 -12.08 7.04 -17.74
N LEU A 336 -12.67 5.89 -17.41
CA LEU A 336 -12.45 4.66 -18.16
C LEU A 336 -12.80 4.79 -19.66
N ALA A 337 -13.89 5.46 -19.98
CA ALA A 337 -14.35 5.67 -21.35
C ALA A 337 -13.61 6.79 -22.11
N SER A 338 -12.75 7.56 -21.43
CA SER A 338 -12.01 8.66 -22.06
C SER A 338 -11.00 8.14 -23.08
N ASP A 339 -10.95 8.79 -24.24
CA ASP A 339 -10.00 8.55 -25.33
C ASP A 339 -8.89 9.62 -25.39
N LYS A 340 -8.89 10.55 -24.44
CA LYS A 340 -7.92 11.65 -24.42
C LYS A 340 -6.51 11.14 -24.08
N GLU A 341 -5.53 11.78 -24.70
CA GLU A 341 -4.08 11.49 -24.55
C GLU A 341 -3.31 12.70 -24.00
N ARG A 342 -3.97 13.56 -23.22
CA ARG A 342 -3.35 14.78 -22.68
C ARG A 342 -2.40 14.43 -21.55
N LEU A 343 -1.12 14.81 -21.68
CA LEU A 343 -0.14 14.69 -20.61
C LEU A 343 -0.57 15.53 -19.39
N ASP A 344 -0.53 14.93 -18.21
CA ASP A 344 -0.88 15.62 -16.97
C ASP A 344 0.27 16.49 -16.47
N ARG A 345 -0.12 17.59 -15.83
CA ARG A 345 0.79 18.40 -15.02
C ARG A 345 0.96 17.75 -13.66
N THR A 346 2.19 17.61 -13.22
CA THR A 346 2.53 16.86 -12.00
C THR A 346 3.06 17.75 -10.89
N ASP A 347 2.97 19.08 -11.01
CA ASP A 347 3.46 20.04 -10.02
C ASP A 347 2.57 20.12 -8.76
N GLU A 348 1.32 19.66 -8.85
CA GLU A 348 0.35 19.56 -7.75
C GLU A 348 -0.37 18.20 -7.75
N PRO A 349 -1.08 17.80 -6.68
CA PRO A 349 -1.94 16.61 -6.67
C PRO A 349 -2.92 16.59 -7.84
N PHE A 350 -2.96 15.47 -8.56
CA PHE A 350 -3.68 15.40 -9.83
C PHE A 350 -4.29 14.03 -10.12
N GLY A 351 -5.24 14.05 -11.05
CA GLY A 351 -5.90 12.90 -11.63
C GLY A 351 -7.18 12.46 -10.92
N ASP A 352 -7.74 11.33 -11.36
CA ASP A 352 -8.95 10.75 -10.80
C ASP A 352 -8.70 10.09 -9.43
N GLY A 353 -9.79 9.77 -8.74
CA GLY A 353 -9.79 9.07 -7.46
C GLY A 353 -9.86 10.00 -6.25
N SER A 354 -9.50 9.46 -5.09
CA SER A 354 -9.54 10.20 -3.83
C SER A 354 -8.41 11.23 -3.72
N THR A 355 -8.49 12.09 -2.70
CA THR A 355 -7.36 12.95 -2.32
C THR A 355 -6.10 12.14 -1.97
N HIS A 356 -6.25 10.91 -1.49
CA HIS A 356 -5.12 10.02 -1.25
C HIS A 356 -4.49 9.55 -2.58
N THR A 357 -5.30 9.13 -3.56
CA THR A 357 -4.82 8.75 -4.90
C THR A 357 -4.03 9.89 -5.56
N THR A 358 -4.62 11.09 -5.61
CA THR A 358 -3.99 12.26 -6.24
C THR A 358 -2.70 12.69 -5.52
N THR A 359 -2.66 12.55 -4.19
CA THR A 359 -1.43 12.78 -3.40
C THR A 359 -0.35 11.75 -3.72
N ALA A 360 -0.70 10.46 -3.77
CA ALA A 360 0.25 9.41 -4.11
C ALA A 360 0.83 9.66 -5.50
N ARG A 361 -0.03 10.01 -6.47
CA ARG A 361 0.38 10.27 -7.86
C ARG A 361 1.34 11.44 -7.97
N TRP A 362 1.06 12.53 -7.26
CA TRP A 362 1.96 13.67 -7.15
C TRP A 362 3.28 13.29 -6.48
N ALA A 363 3.24 12.70 -5.28
CA ALA A 363 4.45 12.31 -4.55
C ALA A 363 5.35 11.36 -5.35
N THR A 364 4.74 10.39 -6.04
CA THR A 364 5.44 9.49 -6.95
C THR A 364 6.07 10.24 -8.12
N SER A 365 5.36 11.18 -8.75
CA SER A 365 5.88 11.94 -9.90
C SER A 365 7.05 12.86 -9.53
N GLN A 366 7.07 13.39 -8.30
CA GLN A 366 8.17 14.22 -7.80
C GLN A 366 9.47 13.40 -7.59
N VAL A 367 9.36 12.15 -7.13
CA VAL A 367 10.53 11.28 -6.92
C VAL A 367 10.91 10.50 -8.20
N LEU A 368 9.94 10.21 -9.06
CA LEU A 368 10.11 9.50 -10.34
C LEU A 368 9.68 10.41 -11.51
N PRO A 369 10.43 11.48 -11.83
CA PRO A 369 10.04 12.46 -12.85
C PRO A 369 10.00 11.91 -14.28
N LYS A 370 10.49 10.68 -14.49
CA LYS A 370 10.40 9.97 -15.78
C LYS A 370 9.07 9.25 -15.98
N ALA A 371 8.28 9.04 -14.92
CA ALA A 371 6.94 8.46 -15.05
C ALA A 371 6.04 9.47 -15.76
N ARG A 372 5.32 9.04 -16.79
CA ARG A 372 4.38 9.93 -17.51
C ARG A 372 2.97 9.54 -17.17
N TRP A 373 2.17 10.54 -16.83
CA TRP A 373 0.76 10.37 -16.53
C TRP A 373 -0.07 11.07 -17.59
N ILE A 374 -1.10 10.38 -18.06
CA ILE A 374 -1.91 10.82 -19.18
C ILE A 374 -3.38 10.75 -18.76
N ASP A 375 -4.08 11.83 -19.10
CA ASP A 375 -5.52 12.00 -18.98
C ASP A 375 -6.05 11.77 -17.57
N GLN A 376 -5.76 12.73 -16.67
CA GLN A 376 -6.17 12.67 -15.27
C GLN A 376 -5.60 11.43 -14.56
N GLY A 377 -4.38 11.04 -14.90
CA GLY A 377 -3.71 9.89 -14.31
C GLY A 377 -4.39 8.56 -14.60
N ARG A 378 -5.33 8.53 -15.56
CA ARG A 378 -5.96 7.32 -16.09
C ARG A 378 -4.92 6.35 -16.58
N ILE A 379 -3.90 6.87 -17.23
CA ILE A 379 -2.81 6.10 -17.83
C ILE A 379 -1.50 6.49 -17.18
N CYS A 380 -0.70 5.48 -16.84
CA CYS A 380 0.67 5.61 -16.39
C CYS A 380 1.60 4.89 -17.38
N GLU A 381 2.57 5.62 -17.93
CA GLU A 381 3.76 5.05 -18.56
C GLU A 381 4.85 4.98 -17.49
N GLY A 382 5.05 3.79 -16.92
CA GLY A 382 5.95 3.56 -15.80
C GLY A 382 7.42 3.64 -16.21
N VAL A 383 8.30 3.87 -15.23
CA VAL A 383 9.74 4.09 -15.45
C VAL A 383 10.52 2.81 -15.74
N ALA A 384 9.87 1.64 -15.70
CA ALA A 384 10.51 0.34 -15.81
C ALA A 384 11.71 0.23 -14.84
N PHE A 385 11.49 0.53 -13.55
CA PHE A 385 12.57 0.53 -12.56
C PHE A 385 13.11 -0.89 -12.42
N ALA A 386 14.43 -1.05 -12.55
CA ALA A 386 15.12 -2.31 -12.37
C ALA A 386 16.46 -2.07 -11.66
N ILE A 387 16.91 -3.06 -10.92
CA ILE A 387 18.27 -3.07 -10.37
C ILE A 387 19.19 -3.82 -11.31
N HIS A 388 20.25 -3.14 -11.73
CA HIS A 388 21.36 -3.75 -12.44
C HIS A 388 22.46 -4.08 -11.43
N ASN A 389 23.18 -5.19 -11.64
CA ASN A 389 24.36 -5.48 -10.84
C ASN A 389 25.46 -4.49 -11.24
N ASP A 390 25.63 -3.42 -10.46
CA ASP A 390 26.74 -2.47 -10.63
C ASP A 390 28.12 -3.16 -10.48
N ASN A 391 28.16 -4.41 -9.98
CA ASN A 391 29.40 -5.17 -9.77
C ASN A 391 30.03 -5.78 -11.05
N ILE A 392 29.35 -5.85 -12.20
CA ILE A 392 29.95 -6.46 -13.40
C ILE A 392 30.70 -5.44 -14.25
N VAL A 393 30.28 -4.17 -14.22
CA VAL A 393 30.91 -3.12 -15.03
C VAL A 393 32.26 -2.71 -14.45
N ASP A 394 32.37 -2.60 -13.12
CA ASP A 394 33.63 -2.23 -12.47
C ASP A 394 34.69 -3.35 -12.50
N GLU A 395 34.30 -4.63 -12.40
CA GLU A 395 35.26 -5.75 -12.54
C GLU A 395 35.72 -5.95 -14.00
N ALA A 396 34.82 -5.78 -14.98
CA ALA A 396 35.20 -5.85 -16.40
C ALA A 396 36.08 -4.67 -16.84
N ILE A 397 35.79 -3.45 -16.35
CA ILE A 397 36.63 -2.27 -16.59
C ILE A 397 37.98 -2.42 -15.86
N ALA A 398 38.00 -2.94 -14.62
CA ALA A 398 39.24 -3.20 -13.88
C ALA A 398 40.07 -4.34 -14.49
N SER A 399 39.45 -5.37 -15.09
CA SER A 399 40.18 -6.44 -15.77
C SER A 399 40.74 -5.96 -17.11
N LEU A 400 39.99 -5.18 -17.88
CA LEU A 400 40.47 -4.56 -19.13
C LEU A 400 41.61 -3.56 -18.88
N ALA A 401 41.54 -2.79 -17.79
CA ALA A 401 42.62 -1.89 -17.38
C ALA A 401 43.89 -2.64 -16.93
N LYS A 402 43.76 -3.83 -16.34
CA LYS A 402 44.93 -4.67 -15.98
C LYS A 402 45.56 -5.36 -17.19
N THR A 403 44.78 -5.76 -18.19
CA THR A 403 45.32 -6.37 -19.42
C THR A 403 46.10 -5.36 -20.27
N HIS A 404 45.66 -4.10 -20.33
CA HIS A 404 46.38 -3.05 -21.07
C HIS A 404 47.67 -2.55 -20.40
N ILE A 405 47.81 -2.70 -19.09
CA ILE A 405 49.07 -2.33 -18.40
C ILE A 405 50.16 -3.39 -18.62
N ILE A 406 49.79 -4.66 -18.77
CA ILE A 406 50.75 -5.76 -18.97
C ILE A 406 51.29 -5.77 -20.41
N GLU A 407 50.48 -5.38 -21.42
CA GLU A 407 50.94 -5.29 -22.82
C GLU A 407 51.82 -4.07 -23.13
N GLN A 408 51.96 -3.10 -22.20
CA GLN A 408 52.84 -1.94 -22.36
C GLN A 408 54.16 -2.04 -21.57
N THR A 409 54.42 -3.16 -20.89
CA THR A 409 55.66 -3.37 -20.10
C THR A 409 56.48 -4.62 -20.47
N THR A 410 56.23 -5.21 -21.63
CA THR A 410 57.09 -6.22 -22.28
C THR A 410 57.33 -5.82 -23.72
#